data_AF-A0A971FGY4-F1
#
_entry.id   AF-A0A971FGY4-F1
#
_cell.length_a   1.000
_cell.length_b   1.000
_cell.length_c   1.000
_cell.angle_alpha   90.00
_cell.angle_beta   90.00
_cell.angle_gamma   90.00
#
_symmetry.space_group_name_H-M   'P 1'
#
loop_
_entity.id
_entity.type
_entity.pdbx_description
1 polymer ?
#
loop_
_entity_poly.entity_id
_entity_poly.type
_entity_poly.pdbx_seq_one_letter_code
_entity_poly.pdbx_strand_id
1 'polypeptide(L)'
;MKIYIISLACLVVGVAAGATSTYLMLTRHYNHFLESQHAIMAVDQVNVLSHLKSGKGEELMITLEEKLPEWAASIPSIIRNPQRANEVLWQVQRYYEKYGVEIPEALRPVLDALPPRPPTSCELKQ
;
A
#
# COMPACT_ATOMS: atom_id res chain seq x y z
N MET A 1 -4.46 38.22 41.61
CA MET A 1 -3.21 37.52 41.26
C MET A 1 -3.30 36.00 41.46
N LYS A 2 -3.69 35.49 42.65
CA LYS A 2 -3.81 34.03 42.92
C LYS A 2 -4.75 33.26 41.97
N ILE A 3 -5.93 33.81 41.64
CA ILE A 3 -6.92 33.14 40.78
C ILE A 3 -6.39 32.95 39.35
N TYR A 4 -5.72 33.97 38.79
CA TYR A 4 -5.12 33.89 37.46
C TYR A 4 -4.02 32.82 37.36
N ILE A 5 -3.21 32.65 38.42
CA ILE A 5 -2.17 31.62 38.48
C ILE A 5 -2.79 30.21 38.47
N ILE A 6 -3.89 30.01 39.21
CA ILE A 6 -4.62 28.74 39.24
C ILE A 6 -5.26 28.45 37.88
N SER A 7 -5.94 29.43 37.29
CA SER A 7 -6.56 29.26 35.96
C SER A 7 -5.52 28.96 34.88
N LEU A 8 -4.36 29.62 34.92
CA LEU A 8 -3.25 29.36 33.99
C LEU A 8 -2.68 27.95 34.20
N ALA A 9 -2.49 27.51 35.44
CA ALA A 9 -2.03 26.16 35.75
C ALA A 9 -3.01 25.09 35.26
N CYS A 10 -4.32 25.27 35.47
CA CYS A 10 -5.35 24.36 34.96
C CYS A 10 -5.35 24.29 33.42
N LEU A 11 -5.14 25.42 32.75
CA LEU A 11 -5.10 25.48 31.28
C LEU A 11 -3.88 24.73 30.75
N VAL A 12 -2.70 24.94 31.34
CA VAL A 12 -1.46 24.22 30.96
C VAL A 12 -1.60 22.71 31.19
N VAL A 13 -2.15 22.30 32.33
CA VAL A 13 -2.39 20.88 32.64
C VAL A 13 -3.41 20.28 31.67
N GLY A 14 -4.49 21.00 31.34
CA GLY A 14 -5.49 20.56 30.38
C GLY A 14 -4.91 20.38 28.98
N VAL A 15 -4.08 21.32 28.50
CA VAL A 15 -3.40 21.22 27.21
C VAL A 15 -2.40 20.06 27.20
N ALA A 16 -1.60 19.91 28.26
CA ALA A 16 -0.65 18.80 28.37
C ALA A 16 -1.37 17.44 28.35
N ALA A 17 -2.41 17.27 29.16
CA ALA A 17 -3.19 16.04 29.21
C ALA A 17 -3.89 15.74 27.86
N GLY A 18 -4.47 16.76 27.22
CA GLY A 18 -5.08 16.62 25.90
C GLY A 18 -4.09 16.22 24.81
N ALA A 19 -2.91 16.85 24.78
CA ALA A 19 -1.84 16.53 23.83
C ALA A 19 -1.32 15.09 24.04
N THR A 20 -1.08 14.68 25.29
CA THR A 20 -0.64 13.32 25.60
C THR A 20 -1.68 12.27 25.23
N SER A 21 -2.96 12.52 25.52
CA SER A 21 -4.05 11.61 25.16
C SER A 21 -4.15 11.43 23.64
N THR A 22 -4.11 12.53 22.89
CA THR A 22 -4.16 12.51 21.43
C THR A 22 -2.96 11.77 20.84
N TYR A 23 -1.76 12.02 21.35
CA TYR A 23 -0.54 11.32 20.93
C TYR A 23 -0.65 9.81 21.15
N LEU A 24 -1.07 9.36 22.34
CA LEU A 24 -1.20 7.93 22.63
C LEU A 24 -2.26 7.25 21.76
N MET A 25 -3.38 7.92 21.48
CA MET A 25 -4.42 7.40 20.61
C MET A 25 -3.92 7.25 19.17
N LEU A 26 -3.26 8.27 18.62
CA LEU A 26 -2.67 8.23 17.28
C LEU A 26 -1.61 7.14 17.15
N THR A 27 -0.70 7.04 18.12
CA THR A 27 0.34 6.01 18.13
C THR A 27 -0.24 4.60 18.21
N ARG A 28 -1.26 4.37 19.04
CA ARG A 28 -1.95 3.07 19.11
C ARG A 28 -2.65 2.72 17.81
N HIS A 29 -3.38 3.66 17.22
CA HIS A 29 -4.07 3.43 15.96
C HIS A 29 -3.08 3.12 14.83
N TYR A 30 -1.99 3.88 14.75
CA TYR A 30 -0.94 3.68 13.76
C TYR A 30 -0.23 2.33 13.94
N ASN A 31 0.15 1.97 15.18
CA ASN A 31 0.79 0.69 15.47
C ASN A 31 -0.12 -0.49 15.13
N HIS A 32 -1.40 -0.45 15.52
CA HIS A 32 -2.35 -1.51 15.21
C HIS A 32 -2.58 -1.66 13.69
N PHE A 33 -2.62 -0.54 12.97
CA PHE A 33 -2.70 -0.56 11.51
C PHE A 33 -1.47 -1.22 10.89
N LEU A 34 -0.26 -0.85 11.31
CA LEU A 34 0.98 -1.46 10.83
C LEU A 34 1.06 -2.95 11.17
N GLU A 35 0.74 -3.34 12.40
CA GLU A 35 0.69 -4.74 12.83
C GLU A 35 -0.25 -5.56 11.95
N SER A 36 -1.44 -5.02 11.66
CA SER A 36 -2.42 -5.66 10.79
C SER A 36 -1.90 -5.81 9.36
N GLN A 37 -1.25 -4.78 8.80
CA GLN A 37 -0.65 -4.85 7.48
C GLN A 37 0.48 -5.89 7.41
N HIS A 38 1.36 -5.92 8.41
CA HIS A 38 2.44 -6.90 8.49
C HIS A 38 1.89 -8.33 8.59
N ALA A 39 0.85 -8.53 9.40
CA ALA A 39 0.20 -9.84 9.52
C ALA A 39 -0.41 -10.28 8.18
N ILE A 40 -1.13 -9.40 7.47
CA ILE A 40 -1.73 -9.71 6.17
C ILE A 40 -0.66 -10.08 5.15
N MET A 41 0.41 -9.29 5.03
CA MET A 41 1.51 -9.61 4.11
C MET A 41 2.19 -10.92 4.47
N ALA A 42 2.45 -11.18 5.76
CA ALA A 42 3.09 -12.42 6.19
C ALA A 42 2.23 -13.66 5.85
N VAL A 43 0.92 -13.59 6.10
CA VAL A 43 -0.02 -14.67 5.77
C VAL A 43 -0.09 -14.90 4.26
N ASP A 44 -0.16 -13.83 3.46
CA ASP A 44 -0.14 -13.92 2.00
C ASP A 44 1.13 -14.62 1.48
N GLN A 45 2.30 -14.23 1.96
CA GLN A 45 3.57 -14.85 1.57
C GLN A 45 3.68 -16.31 2.03
N VAL A 46 3.14 -16.65 3.21
CA VAL A 46 3.05 -18.05 3.67
C VAL A 46 2.13 -18.87 2.77
N ASN A 47 1.01 -18.31 2.31
CA ASN A 47 0.11 -18.98 1.38
C ASN A 47 0.79 -19.25 0.03
N VAL A 48 1.50 -18.26 -0.52
CA VAL A 48 2.30 -18.42 -1.75
C VAL A 48 3.32 -19.55 -1.56
N LEU A 49 4.11 -19.51 -0.49
CA LEU A 49 5.11 -20.54 -0.19
C LEU A 49 4.49 -21.93 0.00
N SER A 50 3.33 -22.02 0.64
CA SER A 50 2.62 -23.28 0.84
C SER A 50 2.20 -23.90 -0.49
N HIS A 51 1.57 -23.13 -1.39
CA HIS A 51 1.19 -23.63 -2.72
C HIS A 51 2.40 -24.08 -3.54
N LEU A 52 3.48 -23.31 -3.53
CA LEU A 52 4.72 -23.67 -4.21
C LEU A 52 5.31 -24.98 -3.66
N LYS A 53 5.40 -25.14 -2.33
CA LYS A 53 5.92 -26.36 -1.70
C LYS A 53 5.02 -27.58 -1.88
N SER A 54 3.72 -27.37 -2.05
CA SER A 54 2.75 -28.44 -2.32
C SER A 54 2.62 -28.79 -3.81
N GLY A 55 3.44 -28.20 -4.69
CA GLY A 55 3.39 -28.45 -6.13
C GLY A 55 2.20 -27.81 -6.86
N LYS A 56 1.45 -26.92 -6.18
CA LYS A 56 0.29 -26.19 -6.73
C LYS A 56 0.66 -24.82 -7.31
N GLY A 57 1.91 -24.66 -7.76
CA GLY A 57 2.41 -23.37 -8.25
C GLY A 57 1.69 -22.89 -9.50
N GLU A 58 1.33 -23.81 -10.40
CA GLU A 58 0.59 -23.48 -11.62
C GLU A 58 -0.86 -23.05 -11.33
N GLU A 59 -1.57 -23.76 -10.44
CA GLU A 59 -2.91 -23.39 -9.97
C GLU A 59 -2.90 -22.00 -9.30
N LEU A 60 -1.90 -21.74 -8.45
CA LEU A 60 -1.69 -20.43 -7.84
C LEU A 60 -1.46 -19.35 -8.90
N MET A 61 -0.60 -19.61 -9.89
CA MET A 61 -0.29 -18.67 -10.96
C MET A 61 -1.56 -18.30 -11.74
N ILE A 62 -2.34 -19.28 -12.19
CA ILE A 62 -3.62 -19.06 -12.90
C ILE A 62 -4.55 -18.18 -12.05
N THR A 63 -4.71 -18.52 -10.77
CA THR A 63 -5.57 -17.76 -9.85
C THR A 63 -5.11 -16.30 -9.70
N LEU A 64 -3.80 -16.06 -9.60
CA LEU A 64 -3.24 -14.71 -9.51
C LEU A 64 -3.42 -13.94 -10.83
N GLU A 65 -3.24 -14.59 -11.97
CA GLU A 65 -3.42 -14.00 -13.30
C GLU A 65 -4.89 -13.61 -13.56
N GLU A 66 -5.84 -14.41 -13.11
CA GLU A 66 -7.27 -14.10 -13.18
C GLU A 66 -7.65 -12.88 -12.32
N LYS A 67 -6.99 -12.70 -11.16
CA LYS A 67 -7.31 -11.63 -10.20
C LYS A 67 -6.54 -10.34 -10.39
N LEU A 68 -5.34 -10.42 -10.97
CA LEU A 68 -4.49 -9.26 -11.21
C LEU A 68 -5.21 -8.08 -11.89
N PRO A 69 -6.07 -8.27 -12.91
CA PRO A 69 -6.73 -7.15 -13.59
C PRO A 69 -7.68 -6.39 -12.68
N GLU A 70 -8.46 -7.11 -11.86
CA GLU A 70 -9.39 -6.54 -10.88
C GLU A 70 -8.62 -5.71 -9.83
N TRP A 71 -7.57 -6.29 -9.27
CA TRP A 71 -6.73 -5.60 -8.28
C TRP A 71 -6.05 -4.38 -8.89
N ALA A 72 -5.46 -4.50 -10.09
CA ALA A 72 -4.75 -3.41 -10.73
C ALA A 72 -5.69 -2.25 -11.12
N ALA A 73 -6.88 -2.55 -11.63
CA ALA A 73 -7.89 -1.53 -11.97
C ALA A 73 -8.34 -0.73 -10.74
N SER A 74 -8.31 -1.33 -9.55
CA SER A 74 -8.70 -0.66 -8.31
C SER A 74 -7.65 0.31 -7.74
N ILE A 75 -6.37 0.18 -8.15
CA ILE A 75 -5.23 0.95 -7.59
C ILE A 75 -5.46 2.45 -7.56
N PRO A 76 -5.91 3.13 -8.64
CA PRO A 76 -6.13 4.58 -8.62
C PRO A 76 -7.15 5.04 -7.57
N SER A 77 -8.10 4.18 -7.20
CA SER A 77 -9.12 4.50 -6.21
C SER A 77 -8.66 4.26 -4.78
N ILE A 78 -7.77 3.29 -4.56
CA ILE A 78 -7.28 2.88 -3.24
C ILE A 78 -6.05 3.68 -2.82
N ILE A 79 -5.11 3.92 -3.73
CA ILE A 79 -3.85 4.60 -3.44
C ILE A 79 -4.01 6.10 -3.68
N ARG A 80 -4.17 6.86 -2.58
CA ARG A 80 -4.35 8.32 -2.63
C ARG A 80 -3.17 9.10 -3.22
N ASN A 81 -1.96 8.57 -3.13
CA ASN A 81 -0.76 9.21 -3.68
C ASN A 81 -0.61 8.81 -5.16
N PRO A 82 -0.77 9.74 -6.13
CA PRO A 82 -0.71 9.42 -7.55
C PRO A 82 0.64 8.84 -8.00
N GLN A 83 1.74 9.33 -7.44
CA GLN A 83 3.07 8.82 -7.76
C GLN A 83 3.22 7.37 -7.33
N ARG A 84 2.76 7.04 -6.12
CA ARG A 84 2.77 5.66 -5.61
C ARG A 84 1.83 4.74 -6.40
N ALA A 85 0.69 5.25 -6.84
CA ALA A 85 -0.22 4.50 -7.70
C ALA A 85 0.45 4.15 -9.04
N ASN A 86 1.08 5.13 -9.68
CA ASN A 86 1.83 4.94 -10.93
C ASN A 86 2.97 3.92 -10.76
N GLU A 87 3.72 3.99 -9.65
CA GLU A 87 4.80 3.04 -9.36
C GLU A 87 4.33 1.58 -9.35
N VAL A 88 3.17 1.31 -8.74
CA VAL A 88 2.60 -0.04 -8.71
C VAL A 88 2.09 -0.43 -10.10
N LEU A 89 1.37 0.46 -10.78
CA LEU A 89 0.83 0.20 -12.11
C LEU A 89 1.92 -0.03 -13.17
N TRP A 90 3.08 0.62 -13.04
CA TRP A 90 4.24 0.34 -13.91
C TRP A 90 4.78 -1.08 -13.71
N GLN A 91 4.71 -1.65 -12.51
CA GLN A 91 5.08 -3.07 -12.30
C GLN A 91 4.08 -4.00 -12.96
N VAL A 92 2.78 -3.68 -12.89
CA VAL A 92 1.73 -4.43 -13.58
C VAL A 92 1.94 -4.37 -15.09
N GLN A 93 2.19 -3.19 -15.65
CA GLN A 93 2.51 -3.00 -17.07
C GLN A 93 3.72 -3.84 -17.49
N ARG A 94 4.80 -3.86 -16.68
CA ARG A 94 5.98 -4.70 -16.95
C ARG A 94 5.67 -6.18 -17.00
N TYR A 95 4.78 -6.65 -16.14
CA TYR A 95 4.38 -8.06 -16.16
C TYR A 95 3.75 -8.41 -17.52
N TYR A 96 2.76 -7.65 -17.98
CA TYR A 96 2.12 -7.90 -19.29
C TYR A 96 3.11 -7.78 -20.46
N GLU A 97 3.95 -6.74 -20.46
CA GLU A 97 4.98 -6.55 -21.49
C GLU A 97 6.01 -7.68 -21.53
N LYS A 98 6.51 -8.09 -20.35
CA LYS A 98 7.59 -9.09 -20.24
C LYS A 98 7.14 -10.48 -20.65
N TYR A 99 5.90 -10.84 -20.29
CA TYR A 99 5.37 -12.18 -20.54
C TYR A 99 4.51 -12.25 -21.80
N GLY A 100 4.32 -11.12 -22.52
CA GLY A 100 3.56 -11.07 -23.77
C GLY A 100 2.09 -11.44 -23.61
N VAL A 101 1.54 -11.28 -22.41
CA VAL A 101 0.15 -11.60 -22.08
C VAL A 101 -0.74 -10.44 -22.53
N GLU A 102 -1.90 -10.76 -23.10
CA GLU A 102 -2.87 -9.74 -23.52
C GLU A 102 -3.37 -8.94 -22.32
N ILE A 103 -3.34 -7.61 -22.43
CA ILE A 103 -3.87 -6.70 -21.40
C ILE A 103 -5.40 -6.72 -21.50
N PRO A 104 -6.12 -7.10 -20.42
CA PRO A 104 -7.58 -7.10 -20.43
C PRO A 104 -8.16 -5.72 -20.69
N GLU A 105 -9.26 -5.65 -21.43
CA GLU A 105 -9.92 -4.40 -21.84
C GLU A 105 -10.26 -3.48 -20.66
N ALA A 106 -10.64 -4.03 -19.51
CA ALA A 106 -10.94 -3.24 -18.32
C ALA A 106 -9.71 -2.54 -17.72
N LEU A 107 -8.51 -3.12 -17.88
CA LEU A 107 -7.26 -2.60 -17.34
C LEU A 107 -6.56 -1.66 -18.33
N ARG A 108 -6.80 -1.83 -19.64
CA ARG A 108 -6.13 -1.08 -20.71
C ARG A 108 -6.21 0.45 -20.54
N PRO A 109 -7.38 1.07 -20.26
CA PRO A 109 -7.45 2.53 -20.05
C PRO A 109 -6.60 3.01 -18.87
N VAL A 110 -6.46 2.18 -17.83
CA VAL A 110 -5.67 2.52 -16.63
C VAL A 110 -4.18 2.53 -16.95
N LEU A 111 -3.71 1.56 -17.75
CA LEU A 111 -2.29 1.46 -18.13
C LEU A 111 -1.92 2.47 -19.23
N ASP A 112 -2.82 2.74 -20.18
CA ASP A 112 -2.59 3.73 -21.25
C ASP A 112 -2.52 5.17 -20.73
N ALA A 113 -3.19 5.45 -19.61
CA ALA A 113 -3.14 6.75 -18.93
C ALA A 113 -1.84 6.98 -18.13
N LEU A 114 -0.96 5.97 -18.01
CA LEU A 114 0.25 6.10 -17.22
C LEU A 114 1.23 7.08 -17.88
N PRO A 115 1.86 7.97 -17.09
CA PRO A 115 2.98 8.75 -17.60
C PRO A 115 4.15 7.83 -17.96
N PRO A 116 5.08 8.32 -18.81
CA PRO A 116 6.29 7.58 -19.15
C PRO A 116 7.03 7.12 -17.90
N ARG A 117 7.47 5.86 -17.92
CA ARG A 117 8.21 5.26 -16.80
C ARG A 117 9.53 5.98 -16.59
N PRO A 118 9.92 6.24 -15.32
CA PRO A 118 11.28 6.66 -15.03
C PRO A 118 12.24 5.50 -15.40
N PRO A 119 13.43 5.81 -15.93
CA PRO A 119 14.40 4.79 -16.31
C PRO A 119 14.87 4.02 -15.07
N THR A 120 15.09 2.73 -15.22
CA THR A 120 15.65 1.92 -14.11
C THR A 120 17.13 2.20 -13.92
N SER A 121 17.64 1.90 -12.72
CA SER A 121 19.09 1.91 -12.45
C SER A 121 19.90 0.96 -13.35
N CYS A 122 19.26 0.01 -14.02
CA CYS A 122 19.87 -0.86 -15.03
C CYS A 122 19.96 -0.16 -16.40
N GLU A 123 18.92 0.57 -16.80
CA GLU A 123 18.86 1.34 -18.04
C GLU A 123 19.78 2.56 -18.01
N LEU A 124 19.98 3.18 -16.85
CA LEU A 124 20.86 4.34 -16.68
C LEU A 124 22.36 4.00 -16.74
N LYS A 125 22.73 2.72 -16.72
CA LYS A 125 24.13 2.25 -16.69
C LYS A 125 24.63 1.73 -18.05
N GLN A 126 23.80 1.78 -19.09
CA GLN A 126 24.15 1.42 -20.47
C GLN A 126 24.62 2.66 -21.24
#